data_AF-A0A3E2B1A6-F1
#
_entry.id   AF-A0A3E2B1A6-F1
#
_cell.length_a   1.000
_cell.length_b   1.000
_cell.length_c   1.000
_cell.angle_alpha   90.00
_cell.angle_beta   90.00
_cell.angle_gamma   90.00
#
_symmetry.space_group_name_H-M   'P 1'
#
loop_
_entity.id
_entity.type
_entity.pdbx_description
1 polymer ?
#
loop_
_entity_poly.entity_id
_entity_poly.type
_entity_poly.pdbx_seq_one_letter_code
_entity_poly.pdbx_strand_id
1 'polypeptide(L)'
;MDVPFMLLTVLLVVIGLIMLLSASYPSAYYDLKGNTGGDPFYYFKRQAVYALLGFGIMYLVSRLNYQGLRGLAVTILVVACLLMLAVKIPGLGIEVSGATRWLKYPVQWQPSELGKMGLILYFASRLSRRDQRTPLSFRRNTAVGRFGNFLERIGFFELIPYFFVILVMIGILAVQHHMSATIQMVVIAAAILFAGGIAVGWFVAGGITVGAALTVIILGTDYMTSRITTWLNPWDDPLDKGMQAIQSLMAIGSGGVTGLGLGNGRQKFLYLPEAQNDFIFAVVCEELGLIGACLILLLFALLIIRGYWLALHARDKFGSLIIVGITTLFAFQVFANVAVVTNLFPVTGISLPFFSSGGSALIIQMAEMGLILSISRQNPVT
;
A
#
# COMPACT_ATOMS: atom_id res chain seq x y z
N MET A 1 -16.18 7.38 -18.79
CA MET A 1 -15.33 6.40 -18.05
C MET A 1 -13.94 6.56 -18.62
N ASP A 2 -12.92 6.78 -17.79
CA ASP A 2 -11.57 7.04 -18.29
C ASP A 2 -10.91 5.77 -18.88
N VAL A 3 -10.95 5.66 -20.21
CA VAL A 3 -10.37 4.53 -20.96
C VAL A 3 -8.84 4.45 -20.80
N PRO A 4 -8.07 5.55 -20.84
CA PRO A 4 -6.63 5.49 -20.64
C PRO A 4 -6.23 4.88 -19.30
N PHE A 5 -6.87 5.27 -18.19
CA PHE A 5 -6.62 4.72 -16.86
C PHE A 5 -6.89 3.21 -16.83
N MET A 6 -8.05 2.79 -17.36
CA MET A 6 -8.41 1.37 -17.43
C MET A 6 -7.39 0.55 -18.22
N LEU A 7 -6.97 1.03 -19.40
CA LEU A 7 -5.97 0.35 -20.24
C LEU A 7 -4.62 0.21 -19.54
N LEU A 8 -4.16 1.26 -18.86
CA LEU A 8 -2.92 1.23 -18.08
C LEU A 8 -3.00 0.21 -16.93
N THR A 9 -4.13 0.14 -16.22
CA THR A 9 -4.37 -0.88 -15.19
C THR A 9 -4.31 -2.29 -15.78
N VAL A 10 -5.03 -2.56 -16.87
CA VAL A 10 -5.05 -3.90 -17.50
C VAL A 10 -3.65 -4.28 -17.96
N LEU A 11 -2.93 -3.36 -18.61
CA LEU A 11 -1.57 -3.60 -19.09
C LEU A 11 -0.61 -3.97 -17.95
N LEU A 12 -0.64 -3.23 -16.84
CA LEU A 12 0.19 -3.52 -15.68
C LEU A 12 -0.15 -4.86 -15.03
N VAL A 13 -1.43 -5.23 -14.96
CA VAL A 13 -1.84 -6.55 -14.44
C VAL A 13 -1.36 -7.68 -15.33
N VAL A 14 -1.46 -7.54 -16.66
CA VAL A 14 -0.98 -8.55 -17.61
C VAL A 14 0.53 -8.71 -17.51
N ILE A 15 1.29 -7.61 -17.49
CA ILE A 15 2.75 -7.65 -17.31
C ILE A 15 3.10 -8.27 -15.95
N GLY A 16 2.37 -7.90 -14.89
CA GLY A 16 2.55 -8.47 -13.55
C GLY A 16 2.36 -9.98 -13.52
N LEU A 17 1.33 -10.51 -14.19
CA LEU A 17 1.10 -11.95 -14.30
C LEU A 17 2.22 -12.68 -15.06
N ILE A 18 2.73 -12.08 -16.13
CA ILE A 18 3.85 -12.66 -16.91
C ILE A 18 5.12 -12.70 -16.04
N MET A 19 5.43 -11.62 -15.33
CA MET A 19 6.61 -11.56 -14.46
C MET A 19 6.47 -12.47 -13.24
N LEU A 20 5.26 -12.59 -12.67
CA LEU A 20 4.98 -13.51 -11.59
C LEU A 20 5.22 -14.96 -12.03
N LEU A 21 4.76 -15.35 -13.22
CA LEU A 21 5.04 -16.67 -13.77
C LEU A 21 6.55 -16.93 -13.84
N SER A 22 7.30 -15.97 -14.38
CA SER A 22 8.75 -16.11 -14.50
C SER A 22 9.46 -16.22 -13.15
N ALA A 23 9.08 -15.38 -12.17
CA ALA A 23 9.68 -15.32 -10.85
C ALA A 23 9.31 -16.53 -9.95
N SER A 24 8.08 -17.05 -10.10
CA SER A 24 7.57 -18.15 -9.25
C SER A 24 7.85 -19.55 -9.82
N TYR A 25 8.25 -19.66 -11.09
CA TYR A 25 8.51 -20.95 -11.73
C TYR A 25 9.54 -21.82 -10.97
N PRO A 26 10.72 -21.31 -10.55
CA PRO A 26 11.69 -22.14 -9.84
C PRO A 26 11.22 -22.48 -8.41
N SER A 27 10.65 -21.52 -7.68
CA SER A 27 10.22 -21.74 -6.30
C SER A 27 9.06 -22.75 -6.18
N ALA A 28 8.19 -22.82 -7.19
CA ALA A 28 7.14 -23.85 -7.29
C ALA A 28 7.69 -25.21 -7.74
N TYR A 29 8.71 -25.23 -8.60
CA TYR A 29 9.27 -26.48 -9.12
C TYR A 29 10.13 -27.23 -8.09
N TYR A 30 10.94 -26.51 -7.31
CA TYR A 30 11.83 -27.13 -6.32
C TYR A 30 11.14 -27.47 -4.98
N ASP A 31 9.86 -27.09 -4.81
CA ASP A 31 8.94 -27.34 -3.68
C ASP A 31 9.59 -27.73 -2.32
N LEU A 32 10.46 -26.86 -1.79
CA LEU A 32 11.16 -27.07 -0.50
C LEU A 32 10.23 -27.25 0.71
N LYS A 33 8.94 -26.93 0.58
CA LYS A 33 7.93 -26.96 1.65
C LYS A 33 6.77 -27.94 1.41
N GLY A 34 6.76 -28.68 0.29
CA GLY A 34 5.71 -29.67 -0.04
C GLY A 34 4.30 -29.09 -0.25
N ASN A 35 4.17 -27.79 -0.50
CA ASN A 35 2.88 -27.09 -0.55
C ASN A 35 2.35 -26.92 -1.99
N THR A 36 3.20 -27.11 -2.98
CA THR A 36 2.89 -26.85 -4.40
C THR A 36 2.78 -28.14 -5.22
N GLY A 37 3.24 -29.27 -4.67
CA GLY A 37 3.16 -30.58 -5.32
C GLY A 37 4.07 -30.69 -6.56
N GLY A 38 5.04 -29.79 -6.68
CA GLY A 38 5.96 -29.70 -7.82
C GLY A 38 5.36 -29.15 -9.12
N ASP A 39 4.16 -28.54 -9.11
CA ASP A 39 3.58 -27.88 -10.30
C ASP A 39 4.20 -26.48 -10.48
N PRO A 40 5.03 -26.25 -11.54
CA PRO A 40 5.66 -24.96 -11.79
C PRO A 40 4.66 -23.81 -11.99
N PHE A 41 3.42 -24.12 -12.36
CA PHE A 41 2.37 -23.14 -12.67
C PHE A 41 1.44 -22.86 -11.49
N TYR A 42 1.70 -23.42 -10.31
CA TYR A 42 0.79 -23.33 -9.16
C TYR A 42 0.43 -21.88 -8.78
N TYR A 43 1.45 -21.03 -8.58
CA TYR A 43 1.24 -19.63 -8.20
C TYR A 43 0.57 -18.83 -9.33
N PHE A 44 0.97 -19.09 -10.58
CA PHE A 44 0.37 -18.44 -11.75
C PHE A 44 -1.11 -18.78 -11.89
N LYS A 45 -1.50 -20.06 -11.83
CA LYS A 45 -2.90 -20.49 -11.95
C LYS A 45 -3.78 -19.80 -10.90
N ARG A 46 -3.31 -19.75 -9.65
CA ARG A 46 -4.03 -19.08 -8.56
C ARG A 46 -4.14 -17.58 -8.80
N GLN A 47 -3.03 -16.91 -9.12
CA GLN A 47 -3.05 -15.47 -9.37
C GLN A 47 -3.91 -15.12 -10.59
N ALA A 48 -3.90 -15.92 -11.65
CA ALA A 48 -4.75 -15.73 -12.83
C ALA A 48 -6.23 -15.79 -12.47
N VAL A 49 -6.66 -16.75 -11.63
CA VAL A 49 -8.03 -16.80 -11.10
C VAL A 49 -8.35 -15.54 -10.29
N TYR A 50 -7.46 -15.11 -9.40
CA TYR A 50 -7.65 -13.87 -8.63
C TYR A 50 -7.67 -12.62 -9.51
N ALA A 51 -6.89 -12.58 -10.60
CA ALA A 51 -6.91 -11.48 -11.56
C ALA A 51 -8.23 -11.44 -12.33
N LEU A 52 -8.75 -12.58 -12.78
CA LEU A 52 -10.06 -12.68 -13.43
C LEU A 52 -11.20 -12.24 -12.49
N LEU A 53 -11.21 -12.73 -11.25
CA LEU A 53 -12.14 -12.27 -10.22
C LEU A 53 -11.97 -10.77 -9.93
N GLY A 54 -10.73 -10.30 -9.87
CA GLY A 54 -10.37 -8.90 -9.70
C GLY A 54 -10.90 -8.00 -10.82
N PHE A 55 -10.80 -8.42 -12.09
CA PHE A 55 -11.42 -7.71 -13.22
C PHE A 55 -12.94 -7.65 -13.10
N GLY A 56 -13.57 -8.77 -12.68
CA GLY A 56 -15.01 -8.79 -12.40
C GLY A 56 -15.40 -7.80 -11.29
N ILE A 57 -14.66 -7.79 -10.18
CA ILE A 57 -14.88 -6.88 -9.06
C ILE A 57 -14.62 -5.42 -9.49
N MET A 58 -13.54 -5.15 -10.20
CA MET A 58 -13.23 -3.83 -10.76
C MET A 58 -14.39 -3.32 -11.63
N TYR A 59 -14.92 -4.16 -12.51
CA TYR A 59 -16.08 -3.83 -13.33
C TYR A 59 -17.31 -3.53 -12.47
N LEU A 60 -17.66 -4.40 -11.51
CA LEU A 60 -18.80 -4.18 -10.62
C LEU A 60 -18.67 -2.89 -9.82
N VAL A 61 -17.51 -2.66 -9.20
CA VAL A 61 -17.24 -1.45 -8.40
C VAL A 61 -17.28 -0.19 -9.28
N SER A 62 -16.75 -0.25 -10.51
CA SER A 62 -16.82 0.87 -11.46
C SER A 62 -18.26 1.28 -11.83
N ARG A 63 -19.23 0.37 -11.65
CA ARG A 63 -20.65 0.62 -11.87
C ARG A 63 -21.38 1.14 -10.65
N LEU A 64 -20.79 1.06 -9.45
CA LEU A 64 -21.42 1.54 -8.22
C LEU A 64 -21.56 3.07 -8.22
N ASN A 65 -22.45 3.57 -7.36
CA ASN A 65 -22.50 4.99 -7.04
C ASN A 65 -21.63 5.24 -5.81
N TYR A 66 -20.44 5.81 -6.02
CA TYR A 66 -19.49 6.09 -4.94
C TYR A 66 -20.08 6.99 -3.85
N GLN A 67 -21.10 7.82 -4.16
CA GLN A 67 -21.75 8.68 -3.17
C GLN A 67 -22.43 7.87 -2.05
N GLY A 68 -22.93 6.66 -2.35
CA GLY A 68 -23.51 5.75 -1.34
C GLY A 68 -22.49 5.29 -0.30
N LEU A 69 -21.20 5.18 -0.70
CA LEU A 69 -20.11 4.81 0.22
C LEU A 69 -19.88 5.86 1.30
N ARG A 70 -20.32 7.11 1.08
CA ARG A 70 -20.21 8.18 2.07
C ARG A 70 -20.96 7.84 3.36
N GLY A 71 -22.15 7.25 3.27
CA GLY A 71 -22.93 6.83 4.43
C GLY A 71 -22.37 5.60 5.12
N LEU A 72 -21.72 4.71 4.36
CA LEU A 72 -21.13 3.47 4.86
C LEU A 72 -19.69 3.64 5.37
N ALA A 73 -19.05 4.80 5.17
CA ALA A 73 -17.64 5.01 5.48
C ALA A 73 -17.28 4.67 6.94
N VAL A 74 -18.11 5.10 7.90
CA VAL A 74 -17.91 4.76 9.32
C VAL A 74 -18.09 3.27 9.58
N THR A 75 -19.12 2.66 8.98
CA THR A 75 -19.39 1.23 9.11
C THR A 75 -18.23 0.40 8.55
N ILE A 76 -17.74 0.73 7.36
CA ILE A 76 -16.60 0.05 6.71
C ILE A 76 -15.35 0.17 7.59
N LEU A 77 -15.07 1.36 8.14
CA LEU A 77 -13.92 1.57 9.02
C LEU A 77 -14.04 0.74 10.31
N VAL A 78 -15.20 0.76 10.98
CA VAL A 78 -15.42 -0.01 12.22
C VAL A 78 -15.31 -1.51 11.95
N VAL A 79 -15.96 -1.99 10.89
CA VAL A 79 -15.87 -3.40 10.46
C VAL A 79 -14.42 -3.78 10.16
N ALA A 80 -13.65 -2.93 9.48
CA ALA A 80 -12.24 -3.19 9.21
C ALA A 80 -11.40 -3.25 10.50
N CYS A 81 -11.64 -2.33 11.46
CA CYS A 81 -10.99 -2.38 12.77
C CYS A 81 -11.31 -3.65 13.55
N LEU A 82 -12.58 -4.08 13.56
CA LEU A 82 -13.01 -5.32 14.19
C LEU A 82 -12.37 -6.54 13.53
N LEU A 83 -12.29 -6.56 12.20
CA LEU A 83 -11.66 -7.66 11.45
C LEU A 83 -10.16 -7.70 11.66
N MET A 84 -9.48 -6.55 11.78
CA MET A 84 -8.08 -6.51 12.19
C MET A 84 -7.90 -7.07 13.60
N LEU A 85 -8.73 -6.68 14.57
CA LEU A 85 -8.70 -7.26 15.91
C LEU A 85 -8.97 -8.77 15.92
N ALA A 86 -9.88 -9.24 15.07
CA ALA A 86 -10.24 -10.64 14.95
C ALA A 86 -9.07 -11.54 14.53
N VAL A 87 -8.02 -10.99 13.90
CA VAL A 87 -6.79 -11.73 13.56
C VAL A 87 -6.10 -12.32 14.80
N LYS A 88 -6.27 -11.69 15.97
CA LYS A 88 -5.66 -12.19 17.22
C LYS A 88 -6.53 -13.21 17.96
N ILE A 89 -7.74 -13.48 17.48
CA ILE A 89 -8.59 -14.51 18.08
C ILE A 89 -7.99 -15.89 17.71
N PRO A 90 -7.63 -16.72 18.71
CA PRO A 90 -7.07 -18.04 18.46
C PRO A 90 -8.07 -18.87 17.64
N GLY A 91 -7.58 -19.48 16.55
CA GLY A 91 -8.40 -20.28 15.61
C GLY A 91 -8.83 -19.54 14.34
N LEU A 92 -8.84 -18.20 14.31
CA LEU A 92 -9.16 -17.41 13.10
C LEU A 92 -7.91 -16.88 12.39
N GLY A 93 -6.93 -16.43 13.16
CA GLY A 93 -5.65 -15.93 12.65
C GLY A 93 -4.67 -17.04 12.31
N ILE A 94 -3.90 -16.85 11.25
CA ILE A 94 -2.75 -17.69 10.94
C ILE A 94 -1.45 -16.91 11.14
N GLU A 95 -0.46 -17.62 11.67
CA GLU A 95 0.89 -17.10 11.81
C GLU A 95 1.69 -17.40 10.54
N VAL A 96 2.19 -16.34 9.90
CA VAL A 96 3.06 -16.43 8.73
C VAL A 96 4.28 -15.57 9.03
N SER A 97 5.47 -16.18 8.96
CA SER A 97 6.76 -15.49 9.17
C SER A 97 6.85 -14.77 10.54
N GLY A 98 6.38 -15.42 11.61
CA GLY A 98 6.49 -14.92 12.99
C GLY A 98 5.46 -13.85 13.39
N ALA A 99 4.42 -13.63 12.57
CA ALA A 99 3.36 -12.68 12.91
C ALA A 99 1.97 -13.18 12.47
N THR A 100 0.98 -12.95 13.34
CA THR A 100 -0.45 -13.23 13.08
C THR A 100 -1.12 -12.04 12.42
N ARG A 101 -1.29 -12.17 11.11
CA ARG A 101 -1.55 -11.07 10.16
C ARG A 101 -2.72 -11.33 9.21
N TRP A 102 -3.05 -12.60 9.05
CA TRP A 102 -3.96 -13.10 8.03
C TRP A 102 -5.11 -13.87 8.68
N LEU A 103 -6.30 -13.76 8.11
CA LEU A 103 -7.44 -14.60 8.47
C LEU A 103 -7.55 -15.77 7.51
N LYS A 104 -7.78 -16.98 8.03
CA LYS A 104 -7.98 -18.19 7.23
C LYS A 104 -9.40 -18.72 7.37
N TYR A 105 -10.36 -18.06 6.71
CA TYR A 105 -11.73 -18.57 6.54
C TYR A 105 -12.51 -17.76 5.49
N PRO A 106 -13.11 -18.35 4.44
CA PRO A 106 -12.77 -19.59 3.72
C PRO A 106 -11.55 -19.45 2.78
N VAL A 107 -11.14 -18.21 2.47
CA VAL A 107 -9.95 -17.88 1.67
C VAL A 107 -9.00 -17.08 2.57
N GLN A 108 -7.69 -17.21 2.37
CA GLN A 108 -6.71 -16.39 3.10
C GLN A 108 -6.80 -14.93 2.63
N TRP A 109 -7.05 -14.02 3.56
CA TRP A 109 -7.13 -12.59 3.25
C TRP A 109 -6.57 -11.73 4.39
N GLN A 110 -6.14 -10.52 4.06
CA GLN A 110 -5.48 -9.61 4.99
C GLN A 110 -6.41 -8.43 5.34
N PRO A 111 -6.90 -8.34 6.60
CA PRO A 111 -7.82 -7.28 7.01
C PRO A 111 -7.26 -5.86 6.91
N SER A 112 -5.95 -5.68 6.98
CA SER A 112 -5.32 -4.36 6.88
C SER A 112 -5.50 -3.70 5.51
N GLU A 113 -5.69 -4.48 4.44
CA GLU A 113 -6.03 -3.96 3.11
C GLU A 113 -7.39 -3.26 3.12
N LEU A 114 -8.39 -3.90 3.74
CA LEU A 114 -9.71 -3.28 3.96
C LEU A 114 -9.63 -2.08 4.92
N GLY A 115 -8.74 -2.14 5.92
CA GLY A 115 -8.48 -1.04 6.85
C GLY A 115 -8.02 0.23 6.13
N LYS A 116 -7.08 0.12 5.17
CA LYS A 116 -6.62 1.26 4.35
C LYS A 116 -7.77 1.86 3.55
N MET A 117 -8.62 1.02 2.95
CA MET A 117 -9.80 1.48 2.24
C MET A 117 -10.84 2.17 3.13
N GLY A 118 -11.11 1.61 4.31
CA GLY A 118 -11.99 2.22 5.31
C GLY A 118 -11.46 3.58 5.78
N LEU A 119 -10.15 3.70 5.97
CA LEU A 119 -9.49 4.95 6.33
C LEU A 119 -9.67 6.01 5.23
N ILE A 120 -9.43 5.66 3.96
CA ILE A 120 -9.61 6.57 2.82
C ILE A 120 -11.05 7.10 2.77
N LEU A 121 -12.04 6.19 2.85
CA LEU A 121 -13.46 6.56 2.80
C LEU A 121 -13.88 7.43 4.00
N TYR A 122 -13.44 7.09 5.21
CA TYR A 122 -13.75 7.89 6.41
C TYR A 122 -13.14 9.29 6.30
N PHE A 123 -11.86 9.39 5.93
CA PHE A 123 -11.17 10.66 5.84
C PHE A 123 -11.79 11.54 4.74
N ALA A 124 -12.00 10.98 3.55
CA ALA A 124 -12.64 11.68 2.45
C ALA A 124 -14.06 12.14 2.81
N SER A 125 -14.87 11.27 3.43
CA SER A 125 -16.27 11.59 3.76
C SER A 125 -16.37 12.73 4.77
N ARG A 126 -15.55 12.72 5.82
CA ARG A 126 -15.56 13.74 6.86
C ARG A 126 -14.99 15.07 6.36
N LEU A 127 -13.90 15.01 5.60
CA LEU A 127 -13.21 16.21 5.09
C LEU A 127 -13.98 16.89 3.95
N SER A 128 -14.77 16.11 3.17
CA SER A 128 -15.68 16.68 2.16
C SER A 128 -16.79 17.54 2.75
N ARG A 129 -17.13 17.37 4.04
CA ARG A 129 -18.15 18.15 4.75
C ARG A 129 -17.58 19.31 5.57
N ARG A 130 -16.27 19.53 5.51
CA ARG A 130 -15.56 20.58 6.27
C ARG A 130 -16.19 21.96 6.07
N ASP A 131 -16.50 22.32 4.83
CA ASP A 131 -16.98 23.65 4.46
C ASP A 131 -18.42 23.94 4.96
N GLN A 132 -19.12 22.92 5.46
CA GLN A 132 -20.45 23.03 6.07
C GLN A 132 -20.40 23.12 7.60
N ARG A 133 -19.20 23.05 8.21
CA ARG A 133 -19.03 23.13 9.67
C ARG A 133 -19.10 24.59 10.11
N THR A 134 -20.00 24.89 11.04
CA THR A 134 -19.95 26.15 11.78
C THR A 134 -18.69 26.14 12.65
N PRO A 135 -17.77 27.11 12.50
CA PRO A 135 -16.66 27.24 13.43
C PRO A 135 -17.26 27.41 14.83
N LEU A 136 -16.72 26.67 15.79
CA LEU A 136 -16.92 26.96 17.20
C LEU A 136 -16.43 28.40 17.44
N SER A 137 -17.04 29.06 18.41
CA SER A 137 -16.61 30.40 18.78
C SER A 137 -16.61 30.46 20.29
N PHE A 138 -15.41 30.62 20.86
CA PHE A 138 -15.24 30.69 22.30
C PHE A 138 -15.28 32.16 22.75
N ARG A 139 -15.87 32.42 23.93
CA ARG A 139 -15.96 33.78 24.50
C ARG A 139 -14.55 34.38 24.66
N ARG A 140 -14.27 35.49 23.98
CA ARG A 140 -12.94 36.16 23.95
C ARG A 140 -12.49 36.74 25.29
N ASN A 141 -13.38 36.89 26.28
CA ASN A 141 -13.10 37.60 27.53
C ASN A 141 -12.29 36.80 28.55
N THR A 142 -11.99 35.51 28.29
CA THR A 142 -11.19 34.66 29.18
C THR A 142 -9.93 34.18 28.46
N ALA A 143 -8.80 34.04 29.16
CA ALA A 143 -7.55 33.51 28.57
C ALA A 143 -7.77 32.14 27.89
N VAL A 144 -8.60 31.29 28.51
CA VAL A 144 -9.05 29.99 27.97
C VAL A 144 -9.80 30.14 26.64
N GLY A 145 -10.64 31.17 26.49
CA GLY A 145 -11.37 31.42 25.25
C GLY A 145 -10.51 32.02 24.13
N ARG A 146 -9.47 32.79 24.47
CA ARG A 146 -8.45 33.23 23.48
C ARG A 146 -7.61 32.05 22.98
N PHE A 147 -7.23 31.14 23.88
CA PHE A 147 -6.52 29.91 23.52
C PHE A 147 -7.40 28.94 22.71
N GLY A 148 -8.68 28.79 23.07
CA GLY A 148 -9.64 27.98 22.31
C GLY A 148 -9.84 28.47 20.88
N ASN A 149 -10.02 29.79 20.70
CA ASN A 149 -10.08 30.39 19.36
C ASN A 149 -8.77 30.26 18.58
N PHE A 150 -7.61 30.27 19.25
CA PHE A 150 -6.31 30.02 18.61
C PHE A 150 -6.17 28.57 18.13
N LEU A 151 -6.51 27.59 18.97
CA LEU A 151 -6.51 26.17 18.61
C LEU A 151 -7.46 25.86 17.46
N GLU A 152 -8.63 26.51 17.43
CA GLU A 152 -9.56 26.41 16.33
C GLU A 152 -9.06 27.07 15.06
N ARG A 153 -8.45 28.26 15.14
CA ARG A 153 -7.84 28.94 14.00
C ARG A 153 -6.74 28.09 13.36
N ILE A 154 -6.02 27.32 14.16
CA ILE A 154 -4.99 26.38 13.67
C ILE A 154 -5.63 25.07 13.16
N GLY A 155 -6.90 24.79 13.46
CA GLY A 155 -7.61 23.60 13.00
C GLY A 155 -7.46 22.38 13.92
N PHE A 156 -7.00 22.55 15.17
CA PHE A 156 -6.76 21.44 16.09
C PHE A 156 -8.02 20.60 16.34
N PHE A 157 -9.15 21.24 16.65
CA PHE A 157 -10.42 20.55 16.91
C PHE A 157 -11.00 19.84 15.67
N GLU A 158 -10.54 20.21 14.48
CA GLU A 158 -10.85 19.50 13.25
C GLU A 158 -10.04 18.21 13.14
N LEU A 159 -8.80 18.21 13.61
CA LEU A 159 -7.86 17.10 13.51
C LEU A 159 -8.13 15.98 14.52
N ILE A 160 -8.79 16.27 15.65
CA ILE A 160 -9.04 15.29 16.73
C ILE A 160 -9.64 13.97 16.23
N PRO A 161 -10.73 13.93 15.42
CA PRO A 161 -11.31 12.68 14.96
C PRO A 161 -10.37 11.87 14.06
N TYR A 162 -9.58 12.56 13.23
CA TYR A 162 -8.62 11.91 12.35
C TYR A 162 -7.45 11.32 13.15
N PHE A 163 -6.92 12.08 14.10
CA PHE A 163 -5.86 11.62 15.00
C PHE A 163 -6.32 10.42 15.84
N PHE A 164 -7.54 10.46 16.37
CA PHE A 164 -8.12 9.35 17.13
C PHE A 164 -8.22 8.07 16.27
N VAL A 165 -8.74 8.17 15.04
CA VAL A 165 -8.85 7.02 14.14
C VAL A 165 -7.48 6.44 13.80
N ILE A 166 -6.51 7.30 13.44
CA ILE A 166 -5.14 6.86 13.15
C ILE A 166 -4.53 6.17 14.37
N LEU A 167 -4.64 6.76 15.55
CA LEU A 167 -4.07 6.21 16.77
C LEU A 167 -4.66 4.83 17.12
N VAL A 168 -5.97 4.65 16.96
CA VAL A 168 -6.63 3.36 17.15
C VAL A 168 -6.11 2.33 16.14
N MET A 169 -6.02 2.68 14.86
CA MET A 169 -5.54 1.75 13.82
C MET A 169 -4.06 1.38 14.02
N ILE A 170 -3.21 2.37 14.33
CA ILE A 170 -1.80 2.13 14.66
C ILE A 170 -1.68 1.24 15.89
N GLY A 171 -2.48 1.46 16.93
CA GLY A 171 -2.50 0.62 18.13
C GLY A 171 -2.83 -0.84 17.81
N ILE A 172 -3.84 -1.08 16.96
CA ILE A 172 -4.20 -2.44 16.53
C ILE A 172 -3.05 -3.08 15.73
N LEU A 173 -2.44 -2.34 14.80
CA LEU A 173 -1.35 -2.85 13.95
C LEU A 173 -0.05 -3.07 14.73
N ALA A 174 0.20 -2.30 15.79
CA ALA A 174 1.35 -2.50 16.67
C ALA A 174 1.26 -3.85 17.39
N VAL A 175 0.06 -4.25 17.85
CA VAL A 175 -0.17 -5.58 18.46
C VAL A 175 0.06 -6.73 17.45
N GLN A 176 -0.15 -6.47 16.16
CA GLN A 176 0.13 -7.42 15.09
C GLN A 176 1.57 -7.35 14.54
N HIS A 177 2.40 -6.44 15.08
CA HIS A 177 3.76 -6.16 14.60
C HIS A 177 3.80 -5.83 13.09
N HIS A 178 2.83 -5.07 12.57
CA HIS A 178 2.65 -4.79 11.14
C HIS A 178 3.15 -3.40 10.70
N MET A 179 4.47 -3.21 10.67
CA MET A 179 5.06 -1.90 10.34
C MET A 179 4.70 -1.36 8.95
N SER A 180 4.69 -2.21 7.93
CA SER A 180 4.36 -1.83 6.54
C SER A 180 2.96 -1.21 6.42
N ALA A 181 1.94 -1.86 6.99
CA ALA A 181 0.57 -1.35 6.97
C ALA A 181 0.44 -0.04 7.76
N THR A 182 1.14 0.08 8.89
CA THR A 182 1.17 1.31 9.71
C THR A 182 1.71 2.50 8.90
N ILE A 183 2.85 2.33 8.23
CA ILE A 183 3.46 3.38 7.41
C ILE A 183 2.52 3.79 6.27
N GLN A 184 1.93 2.81 5.58
CA GLN A 184 0.98 3.08 4.49
C GLN A 184 -0.23 3.88 4.98
N MET A 185 -0.82 3.54 6.14
CA MET A 185 -1.95 4.27 6.71
C MET A 185 -1.59 5.71 7.09
N VAL A 186 -0.40 5.94 7.65
CA VAL A 186 0.09 7.30 7.97
C VAL A 186 0.26 8.12 6.69
N VAL A 187 0.85 7.54 5.65
CA VAL A 187 1.05 8.20 4.35
C VAL A 187 -0.29 8.55 3.71
N ILE A 188 -1.25 7.63 3.70
CA ILE A 188 -2.62 7.86 3.20
C ILE A 188 -3.27 9.02 3.96
N ALA A 189 -3.24 8.96 5.30
CA ALA A 189 -3.86 9.98 6.14
C ALA A 189 -3.24 11.36 5.87
N ALA A 190 -1.91 11.43 5.80
CA ALA A 190 -1.22 12.67 5.48
C ALA A 190 -1.63 13.20 4.09
N ALA A 191 -1.67 12.34 3.08
CA ALA A 191 -2.03 12.72 1.71
C ALA A 191 -3.45 13.31 1.62
N ILE A 192 -4.43 12.66 2.25
CA ILE A 192 -5.83 13.12 2.22
C ILE A 192 -5.99 14.42 3.03
N LEU A 193 -5.36 14.52 4.21
CA LEU A 193 -5.40 15.74 5.02
C LEU A 193 -4.75 16.92 4.28
N PHE A 194 -3.65 16.66 3.56
CA PHE A 194 -2.95 17.68 2.79
C PHE A 194 -3.81 18.16 1.63
N ALA A 195 -4.37 17.22 0.85
CA ALA A 195 -5.28 17.53 -0.25
C ALA A 195 -6.58 18.22 0.21
N GLY A 196 -7.06 17.96 1.43
CA GLY A 196 -8.20 18.66 2.00
C GLY A 196 -7.91 20.04 2.59
N GLY A 197 -6.68 20.54 2.45
CA GLY A 197 -6.29 21.90 2.82
C GLY A 197 -6.03 22.08 4.32
N ILE A 198 -5.54 21.05 5.01
CA ILE A 198 -5.00 21.22 6.36
C ILE A 198 -3.68 21.98 6.28
N ALA A 199 -3.44 22.87 7.25
CA ALA A 199 -2.24 23.71 7.26
C ALA A 199 -0.94 22.89 7.32
N VAL A 200 0.05 23.28 6.52
CA VAL A 200 1.37 22.62 6.42
C VAL A 200 2.06 22.49 7.78
N GLY A 201 1.82 23.43 8.70
CA GLY A 201 2.38 23.39 10.06
C GLY A 201 2.07 22.10 10.84
N TRP A 202 0.91 21.48 10.62
CA TRP A 202 0.58 20.20 11.26
C TRP A 202 1.38 19.02 10.69
N PHE A 203 1.76 19.09 9.42
CA PHE A 203 2.62 18.09 8.80
C PHE A 203 4.05 18.19 9.32
N VAL A 204 4.54 19.40 9.51
CA VAL A 204 5.84 19.64 10.15
C VAL A 204 5.82 19.14 11.59
N ALA A 205 4.79 19.50 12.37
CA ALA A 205 4.65 19.02 13.75
C ALA A 205 4.51 17.49 13.83
N GLY A 206 3.70 16.89 12.94
CA GLY A 206 3.54 15.44 12.85
C GLY A 206 4.84 14.74 12.47
N GLY A 207 5.58 15.28 11.49
CA GLY A 207 6.88 14.77 11.06
C GLY A 207 7.93 14.82 12.18
N ILE A 208 8.00 15.93 12.92
CA ILE A 208 8.86 16.05 14.10
C ILE A 208 8.47 15.02 15.16
N THR A 209 7.16 14.84 15.42
CA THR A 209 6.66 13.88 16.41
C THR A 209 7.02 12.44 16.05
N VAL A 210 6.79 12.05 14.79
CA VAL A 210 7.15 10.71 14.28
C VAL A 210 8.66 10.51 14.29
N GLY A 211 9.43 11.53 13.89
CA GLY A 211 10.90 11.49 13.94
C GLY A 211 11.42 11.29 15.36
N ALA A 212 10.91 12.05 16.34
CA ALA A 212 11.28 11.90 17.75
C ALA A 212 10.92 10.51 18.29
N ALA A 213 9.72 10.01 17.98
CA ALA A 213 9.29 8.66 18.38
C ALA A 213 10.19 7.58 17.77
N LEU A 214 10.53 7.68 16.48
CA LEU A 214 11.45 6.77 15.81
C LEU A 214 12.84 6.80 16.44
N THR A 215 13.38 7.98 16.76
CA THR A 215 14.69 8.10 17.43
C THR A 215 14.69 7.39 18.78
N VAL A 216 13.62 7.54 19.57
CA VAL A 216 13.48 6.84 20.86
C VAL A 216 13.42 5.33 20.66
N ILE A 217 12.65 4.84 19.68
CA ILE A 217 12.54 3.42 19.38
C ILE A 217 13.88 2.84 18.88
N ILE A 218 14.57 3.57 18.00
CA ILE A 218 15.86 3.15 17.46
C ILE A 218 16.90 3.06 18.58
N LEU A 219 17.00 4.09 19.43
CA LEU A 219 17.97 4.08 20.53
C LEU A 219 17.59 3.12 21.67
N GLY A 220 16.31 2.76 21.79
CA GLY A 220 15.80 1.92 22.86
C GLY A 220 15.61 0.44 22.52
N THR A 221 15.91 -0.02 21.31
CA THR A 221 15.65 -1.42 20.91
C THR A 221 16.73 -1.98 19.98
N ASP A 222 17.42 -3.03 20.44
CA ASP A 222 18.49 -3.73 19.71
C ASP A 222 18.04 -4.29 18.34
N TYR A 223 16.74 -4.59 18.21
CA TYR A 223 16.16 -5.04 16.95
C TYR A 223 16.23 -3.98 15.84
N MET A 224 15.94 -2.72 16.16
CA MET A 224 15.91 -1.64 15.17
C MET A 224 17.31 -1.15 14.83
N THR A 225 18.22 -1.11 15.80
CA THR A 225 19.64 -0.84 15.53
C THR A 225 20.23 -1.91 14.64
N SER A 226 19.96 -3.20 14.89
CA SER A 226 20.41 -4.30 14.02
C SER A 226 19.87 -4.16 12.59
N ARG A 227 18.62 -3.70 12.40
CA ARG A 227 18.06 -3.50 11.05
C ARG A 227 18.75 -2.36 10.31
N ILE A 228 19.08 -1.27 11.00
CA ILE A 228 19.77 -0.12 10.40
C ILE A 228 21.22 -0.47 10.07
N THR A 229 21.94 -1.16 10.97
CA THR A 229 23.32 -1.57 10.71
C THR A 229 23.41 -2.57 9.57
N THR A 230 22.52 -3.57 9.52
CA THR A 230 22.44 -4.49 8.36
C THR A 230 22.06 -3.77 7.07
N TRP A 231 21.20 -2.75 7.12
CA TRP A 231 20.86 -1.99 5.91
C TRP A 231 22.05 -1.16 5.38
N LEU A 232 22.81 -0.52 6.28
CA LEU A 232 24.00 0.27 5.92
C LEU A 232 25.13 -0.63 5.43
N ASN A 233 25.35 -1.77 6.10
CA ASN A 233 26.37 -2.75 5.77
C ASN A 233 25.74 -4.15 5.59
N PRO A 234 25.08 -4.41 4.45
CA PRO A 234 24.43 -5.71 4.23
C PRO A 234 25.45 -6.84 4.10
N TRP A 235 26.69 -6.52 3.75
CA TRP A 235 27.80 -7.46 3.58
C TRP A 235 28.37 -8.01 4.89
N ASP A 236 28.02 -7.43 6.04
CA ASP A 236 28.47 -7.93 7.35
C ASP A 236 27.84 -9.29 7.70
N ASP A 237 26.65 -9.56 7.17
CA ASP A 237 25.94 -10.84 7.31
C ASP A 237 25.26 -11.24 5.99
N PRO A 238 26.04 -11.72 5.00
CA PRO A 238 25.56 -11.93 3.65
C PRO A 238 24.69 -13.18 3.48
N LEU A 239 24.69 -14.08 4.49
CA LEU A 239 23.99 -15.37 4.43
C LEU A 239 22.68 -15.39 5.22
N ASP A 240 22.48 -14.47 6.17
CA ASP A 240 21.23 -14.39 6.94
C ASP A 240 20.55 -13.04 6.70
N LYS A 241 20.87 -12.00 7.47
CA LYS A 241 20.09 -10.76 7.47
C LYS A 241 20.28 -9.90 6.22
N GLY A 242 21.47 -9.91 5.62
CA GLY A 242 21.82 -9.13 4.43
C GLY A 242 21.48 -9.82 3.11
N MET A 243 21.17 -11.12 3.14
CA MET A 243 20.98 -11.95 1.94
C MET A 243 19.98 -11.32 0.96
N GLN A 244 18.80 -10.91 1.44
CA GLN A 244 17.76 -10.35 0.57
C GLN A 244 18.22 -9.08 -0.18
N ALA A 245 18.92 -8.18 0.50
CA ALA A 245 19.39 -6.93 -0.09
C ALA A 245 20.57 -7.16 -1.05
N ILE A 246 21.51 -8.04 -0.71
CA ILE A 246 22.66 -8.35 -1.58
C ILE A 246 22.18 -9.03 -2.86
N GLN A 247 21.31 -10.04 -2.72
CA GLN A 247 20.81 -10.82 -3.85
C GLN A 247 19.94 -9.96 -4.78
N SER A 248 19.17 -9.01 -4.24
CA SER A 248 18.43 -8.05 -5.08
C SER A 248 19.36 -7.13 -5.87
N LEU A 249 20.43 -6.63 -5.25
CA LEU A 249 21.43 -5.81 -5.92
C LEU A 249 22.20 -6.60 -7.00
N MET A 250 22.56 -7.86 -6.73
CA MET A 250 23.20 -8.73 -7.72
C MET A 250 22.27 -9.05 -8.89
N ALA A 251 20.97 -9.28 -8.64
CA ALA A 251 19.98 -9.47 -9.69
C ALA A 251 19.92 -8.24 -10.62
N ILE A 252 19.79 -7.03 -10.05
CA ILE A 252 19.81 -5.78 -10.81
C ILE A 252 21.10 -5.63 -11.61
N GLY A 253 22.26 -5.86 -10.98
CA GLY A 253 23.56 -5.73 -11.63
C GLY A 253 23.75 -6.70 -12.80
N SER A 254 23.25 -7.93 -12.67
CA SER A 254 23.39 -8.97 -13.70
C SER A 254 22.52 -8.76 -14.93
N GLY A 255 21.42 -8.01 -14.81
CA GLY A 255 20.52 -7.74 -15.94
C GLY A 255 21.08 -6.79 -16.99
N GLY A 256 22.07 -5.95 -16.65
CA GLY A 256 22.63 -4.98 -17.59
C GLY A 256 21.57 -4.06 -18.22
N VAL A 257 21.79 -3.60 -19.45
CA VAL A 257 20.87 -2.67 -20.14
C VAL A 257 19.66 -3.39 -20.74
N THR A 258 19.87 -4.55 -21.35
CA THR A 258 18.85 -5.27 -22.15
C THR A 258 18.24 -6.48 -21.46
N GLY A 259 18.75 -6.87 -20.29
CA GLY A 259 18.30 -8.06 -19.58
C GLY A 259 18.95 -9.34 -20.08
N LEU A 260 18.80 -10.39 -19.30
CA LEU A 260 19.19 -11.76 -19.67
C LEU A 260 18.15 -12.47 -20.58
N GLY A 261 17.00 -11.83 -20.79
CA GLY A 261 15.85 -12.39 -21.48
C GLY A 261 14.83 -12.99 -20.50
N LEU A 262 13.55 -12.90 -20.86
CA LEU A 262 12.44 -13.44 -20.07
C LEU A 262 12.66 -14.92 -19.75
N GLY A 263 12.55 -15.29 -18.48
CA GLY A 263 12.74 -16.66 -18.03
C GLY A 263 14.18 -17.05 -17.69
N ASN A 264 15.19 -16.28 -18.12
CA ASN A 264 16.60 -16.62 -17.97
C ASN A 264 17.27 -16.05 -16.71
N GLY A 265 16.50 -15.40 -15.81
CA GLY A 265 17.02 -14.88 -14.54
C GLY A 265 17.59 -16.01 -13.67
N ARG A 266 18.76 -15.79 -13.08
CA ARG A 266 19.48 -16.79 -12.27
C ARG A 266 19.15 -16.63 -10.79
N GLN A 267 18.93 -15.41 -10.31
CA GLN A 267 18.71 -15.15 -8.88
C GLN A 267 17.37 -15.68 -8.34
N LYS A 268 16.39 -15.91 -9.24
CA LYS A 268 15.11 -16.55 -8.90
C LYS A 268 15.20 -18.04 -8.56
N PHE A 269 16.33 -18.71 -8.84
CA PHE A 269 16.56 -20.13 -8.50
C PHE A 269 16.98 -20.29 -7.04
N LEU A 270 16.12 -19.84 -6.11
CA LEU A 270 16.28 -19.98 -4.65
C LEU A 270 17.37 -19.12 -4.00
N TYR A 271 18.14 -18.34 -4.77
CA TYR A 271 19.13 -17.40 -4.23
C TYR A 271 18.48 -16.16 -3.61
N LEU A 272 17.35 -15.71 -4.15
CA LEU A 272 16.58 -14.58 -3.63
C LEU A 272 15.34 -15.06 -2.85
N PRO A 273 15.33 -14.96 -1.51
CA PRO A 273 14.17 -15.33 -0.71
C PRO A 273 12.96 -14.46 -1.05
N GLU A 274 11.76 -15.05 -1.13
CA GLU A 274 10.51 -14.34 -1.41
C GLU A 274 10.52 -13.50 -2.70
N ALA A 275 11.25 -13.96 -3.73
CA ALA A 275 11.33 -13.30 -5.04
C ALA A 275 9.95 -13.05 -5.67
N GLN A 276 8.98 -13.96 -5.48
CA GLN A 276 7.60 -13.81 -5.97
C GLN A 276 6.72 -12.83 -5.16
N ASN A 277 7.19 -12.30 -4.04
CA ASN A 277 6.42 -11.40 -3.19
C ASN A 277 7.02 -10.01 -3.21
N ASP A 278 8.09 -9.80 -2.46
CA ASP A 278 8.58 -8.45 -2.17
C ASP A 278 9.70 -8.00 -3.11
N PHE A 279 10.30 -8.94 -3.86
CA PHE A 279 11.45 -8.69 -4.72
C PHE A 279 11.21 -8.99 -6.21
N ILE A 280 9.95 -9.05 -6.67
CA ILE A 280 9.66 -9.28 -8.11
C ILE A 280 10.35 -8.24 -8.99
N PHE A 281 10.43 -6.99 -8.53
CA PHE A 281 11.10 -5.94 -9.30
C PHE A 281 12.59 -6.22 -9.53
N ALA A 282 13.26 -6.97 -8.64
CA ALA A 282 14.64 -7.39 -8.84
C ALA A 282 14.76 -8.36 -10.02
N VAL A 283 13.80 -9.29 -10.13
CA VAL A 283 13.69 -10.26 -11.23
C VAL A 283 13.35 -9.54 -12.54
N VAL A 284 12.49 -8.51 -12.49
CA VAL A 284 12.22 -7.63 -13.64
C VAL A 284 13.50 -6.99 -14.16
N CYS A 285 14.32 -6.42 -13.27
CA CYS A 285 15.60 -5.82 -13.65
C CYS A 285 16.58 -6.85 -14.22
N GLU A 286 16.63 -8.07 -13.67
CA GLU A 286 17.50 -9.14 -14.15
C GLU A 286 17.10 -9.62 -15.56
N GLU A 287 15.81 -9.85 -15.79
CA GLU A 287 15.32 -10.47 -17.04
C GLU A 287 15.12 -9.47 -18.17
N LEU A 288 14.59 -8.28 -17.88
CA LEU A 288 14.27 -7.26 -18.87
C LEU A 288 15.32 -6.12 -18.92
N GLY A 289 16.27 -6.12 -18.00
CA GLY A 289 17.31 -5.10 -17.91
C GLY A 289 16.78 -3.73 -17.49
N LEU A 290 17.67 -2.75 -17.59
CA LEU A 290 17.35 -1.34 -17.32
C LEU A 290 16.19 -0.82 -18.19
N ILE A 291 16.14 -1.18 -19.48
CA ILE A 291 15.11 -0.70 -20.40
C ILE A 291 13.72 -1.16 -19.96
N GLY A 292 13.56 -2.45 -19.65
CA GLY A 292 12.28 -2.98 -19.20
C GLY A 292 11.85 -2.44 -17.84
N ALA A 293 12.80 -2.31 -16.91
CA ALA A 293 12.55 -1.69 -15.61
C ALA A 293 12.05 -0.25 -15.76
N CYS A 294 12.73 0.57 -16.57
CA CYS A 294 12.30 1.94 -16.87
C CYS A 294 10.93 2.00 -17.55
N LEU A 295 10.62 1.09 -18.47
CA LEU A 295 9.33 1.02 -19.14
C LEU A 295 8.20 0.72 -18.13
N ILE A 296 8.40 -0.23 -17.22
CA ILE A 296 7.42 -0.57 -16.18
C ILE A 296 7.23 0.60 -15.21
N LEU A 297 8.31 1.25 -14.78
CA LEU A 297 8.22 2.45 -13.94
C LEU A 297 7.50 3.60 -14.64
N LEU A 298 7.70 3.76 -15.96
CA LEU A 298 6.97 4.74 -16.76
C LEU A 298 5.47 4.43 -16.79
N LEU A 299 5.08 3.15 -16.95
CA LEU A 299 3.66 2.76 -16.91
C LEU A 299 3.02 3.03 -15.55
N PHE A 300 3.72 2.72 -14.45
CA PHE A 300 3.26 3.09 -13.10
C PHE A 300 3.13 4.61 -12.95
N ALA A 301 4.12 5.38 -13.40
CA ALA A 301 4.10 6.83 -13.35
C ALA A 301 2.93 7.41 -14.16
N LEU A 302 2.67 6.90 -15.38
CA LEU A 302 1.54 7.31 -16.20
C LEU A 302 0.19 7.01 -15.51
N LEU A 303 0.05 5.84 -14.88
CA LEU A 303 -1.16 5.50 -14.14
C LEU A 303 -1.38 6.44 -12.95
N ILE A 304 -0.32 6.74 -12.20
CA ILE A 304 -0.35 7.66 -11.05
C ILE A 304 -0.71 9.09 -11.50
N ILE A 305 -0.06 9.59 -12.55
CA ILE A 305 -0.33 10.92 -13.13
C ILE A 305 -1.79 11.00 -13.58
N ARG A 306 -2.30 9.97 -14.26
CA ARG A 306 -3.70 9.90 -14.67
C ARG A 306 -4.65 9.84 -13.47
N GLY A 307 -4.29 9.11 -12.41
CA GLY A 307 -5.04 9.10 -11.14
C GLY A 307 -5.19 10.51 -10.56
N TYR A 308 -4.09 11.25 -10.39
CA TYR A 308 -4.16 12.64 -9.89
C TYR A 308 -4.89 13.58 -10.85
N TRP A 309 -4.73 13.40 -12.16
CA TRP A 309 -5.48 14.17 -13.16
C TRP A 309 -7.00 13.96 -13.00
N LEU A 310 -7.44 12.72 -12.77
CA LEU A 310 -8.84 12.39 -12.47
C LEU A 310 -9.31 12.97 -11.14
N ALA A 311 -8.45 13.02 -10.12
CA ALA A 311 -8.76 13.65 -8.84
C ALA A 311 -9.03 15.15 -8.97
N LEU A 312 -8.25 15.85 -9.81
CA LEU A 312 -8.40 17.29 -10.06
C LEU A 312 -9.68 17.63 -10.83
N HIS A 313 -10.13 16.74 -11.70
CA HIS A 313 -11.36 16.91 -12.49
C HIS A 313 -12.57 16.21 -11.87
N ALA A 314 -12.46 15.75 -10.62
CA ALA A 314 -13.55 15.11 -9.92
C ALA A 314 -14.71 16.09 -9.69
N ARG A 315 -15.95 15.62 -9.92
CA ARG A 315 -17.16 16.43 -9.78
C ARG A 315 -17.35 16.98 -8.36
N ASP A 316 -16.94 16.23 -7.34
CA ASP A 316 -17.09 16.59 -5.94
C ASP A 316 -15.84 16.30 -5.10
N LYS A 317 -15.69 17.07 -4.01
CA LYS A 317 -14.54 16.97 -3.09
C LYS A 317 -14.38 15.58 -2.48
N PHE A 318 -15.47 14.84 -2.26
CA PHE A 318 -15.39 13.47 -1.75
C PHE A 318 -14.76 12.51 -2.78
N GLY A 319 -15.22 12.55 -4.03
CA GLY A 319 -14.62 11.77 -5.11
C GLY A 319 -13.15 12.12 -5.32
N SER A 320 -12.81 13.41 -5.32
CA SER A 320 -11.43 13.90 -5.43
C SER A 320 -10.52 13.31 -4.34
N LEU A 321 -10.94 13.39 -3.07
CA LEU A 321 -10.15 12.90 -1.93
C LEU A 321 -10.02 11.38 -1.90
N ILE A 322 -11.01 10.62 -2.39
CA ILE A 322 -10.89 9.16 -2.56
C ILE A 322 -9.81 8.85 -3.58
N ILE A 323 -9.85 9.50 -4.76
CA ILE A 323 -8.86 9.26 -5.82
C ILE A 323 -7.47 9.63 -5.32
N VAL A 324 -7.30 10.75 -4.61
CA VAL A 324 -6.02 11.11 -3.98
C VAL A 324 -5.56 10.01 -3.04
N GLY A 325 -6.40 9.56 -2.10
CA GLY A 325 -6.03 8.53 -1.12
C GLY A 325 -5.56 7.23 -1.76
N ILE A 326 -6.31 6.72 -2.74
CA ILE A 326 -5.99 5.47 -3.46
C ILE A 326 -4.73 5.66 -4.32
N THR A 327 -4.64 6.76 -5.07
CA THR A 327 -3.50 7.02 -5.96
C THR A 327 -2.22 7.20 -5.16
N THR A 328 -2.28 7.88 -4.01
CA THR A 328 -1.11 8.04 -3.13
C THR A 328 -0.71 6.72 -2.45
N LEU A 329 -1.68 5.89 -2.01
CA LEU A 329 -1.38 4.55 -1.49
C LEU A 329 -0.62 3.73 -2.55
N PHE A 330 -1.17 3.67 -3.75
CA PHE A 330 -0.60 2.94 -4.87
C PHE A 330 0.80 3.45 -5.24
N ALA A 331 0.96 4.77 -5.37
CA ALA A 331 2.25 5.39 -5.65
C ALA A 331 3.29 5.10 -4.56
N PHE A 332 2.90 5.15 -3.30
CA PHE A 332 3.77 4.83 -2.18
C PHE A 332 4.19 3.36 -2.18
N GLN A 333 3.28 2.43 -2.48
CA GLN A 333 3.61 1.01 -2.58
C GLN A 333 4.62 0.72 -3.70
N VAL A 334 4.44 1.33 -4.88
CA VAL A 334 5.40 1.22 -5.99
C VAL A 334 6.75 1.79 -5.59
N PHE A 335 6.77 3.02 -5.06
CA PHE A 335 8.01 3.68 -4.66
C PHE A 335 8.75 2.91 -3.55
N ALA A 336 8.04 2.51 -2.50
CA ALA A 336 8.63 1.79 -1.38
C ALA A 336 9.19 0.42 -1.80
N ASN A 337 8.49 -0.31 -2.66
CA ASN A 337 8.99 -1.58 -3.18
C ASN A 337 10.29 -1.38 -3.98
N VAL A 338 10.30 -0.44 -4.93
CA VAL A 338 11.49 -0.14 -5.74
C VAL A 338 12.65 0.31 -4.85
N ALA A 339 12.39 1.18 -3.87
CA ALA A 339 13.41 1.66 -2.94
C ALA A 339 14.01 0.54 -2.08
N VAL A 340 13.21 -0.46 -1.67
CA VAL A 340 13.72 -1.63 -0.95
C VAL A 340 14.59 -2.49 -1.87
N VAL A 341 14.12 -2.76 -3.09
CA VAL A 341 14.84 -3.62 -4.05
C VAL A 341 16.20 -3.01 -4.44
N THR A 342 16.30 -1.69 -4.53
CA THR A 342 17.55 -0.96 -4.82
C THR A 342 18.35 -0.61 -3.56
N ASN A 343 18.00 -1.15 -2.39
CA ASN A 343 18.65 -0.88 -1.10
C ASN A 343 18.65 0.61 -0.65
N LEU A 344 17.76 1.45 -1.19
CA LEU A 344 17.54 2.83 -0.73
C LEU A 344 16.84 2.88 0.63
N PHE A 345 16.01 1.88 0.92
CA PHE A 345 15.36 1.70 2.21
C PHE A 345 15.60 0.28 2.75
N PRO A 346 15.54 0.10 4.10
CA PRO A 346 15.61 -1.22 4.69
C PRO A 346 14.43 -2.09 4.24
N VAL A 347 14.62 -3.41 4.23
CA VAL A 347 13.60 -4.36 3.79
C VAL A 347 12.33 -4.26 4.65
N THR A 348 11.22 -3.79 4.05
CA THR A 348 9.95 -3.48 4.74
C THR A 348 8.80 -4.43 4.40
N GLY A 349 9.00 -5.39 3.48
CA GLY A 349 8.00 -6.39 3.09
C GLY A 349 6.75 -5.78 2.43
N ILE A 350 6.93 -4.70 1.67
CA ILE A 350 5.86 -4.05 0.90
C ILE A 350 5.85 -4.67 -0.50
N SER A 351 4.73 -5.30 -0.86
CA SER A 351 4.50 -5.89 -2.17
C SER A 351 4.36 -4.82 -3.27
N LEU A 352 4.89 -5.10 -4.46
CA LEU A 352 4.67 -4.31 -5.67
C LEU A 352 3.23 -4.50 -6.17
N PRO A 353 2.42 -3.43 -6.32
CA PRO A 353 1.05 -3.54 -6.79
C PRO A 353 0.94 -4.26 -8.13
N PHE A 354 -0.09 -5.10 -8.29
CA PHE A 354 -0.36 -5.96 -9.45
C PHE A 354 0.65 -7.09 -9.77
N PHE A 355 1.90 -6.97 -9.34
CA PHE A 355 2.96 -7.93 -9.67
C PHE A 355 3.08 -9.02 -8.61
N SER A 356 3.09 -8.66 -7.33
CA SER A 356 3.35 -9.59 -6.22
C SER A 356 2.30 -10.69 -6.05
N SER A 357 2.74 -11.86 -5.58
CA SER A 357 1.87 -13.00 -5.29
C SER A 357 1.02 -12.70 -4.04
N GLY A 358 -0.30 -12.59 -4.23
CA GLY A 358 -1.17 -12.07 -3.17
C GLY A 358 -2.60 -11.88 -3.65
N GLY A 359 -3.34 -12.99 -3.77
CA GLY A 359 -4.68 -12.99 -4.36
C GLY A 359 -5.66 -11.98 -3.76
N SER A 360 -5.72 -11.89 -2.42
CA SER A 360 -6.60 -10.92 -1.74
C SER A 360 -6.17 -9.47 -1.96
N ALA A 361 -4.86 -9.21 -1.96
CA ALA A 361 -4.32 -7.87 -2.18
C ALA A 361 -4.60 -7.40 -3.62
N LEU A 362 -4.41 -8.29 -4.61
CA LEU A 362 -4.74 -8.02 -6.00
C LEU A 362 -6.22 -7.67 -6.17
N ILE A 363 -7.13 -8.45 -5.57
CA ILE A 363 -8.58 -8.17 -5.64
C ILE A 363 -8.90 -6.78 -5.08
N ILE A 364 -8.31 -6.41 -3.93
CA ILE A 364 -8.58 -5.13 -3.28
C ILE A 364 -8.00 -3.97 -4.11
N GLN A 365 -6.78 -4.13 -4.65
CA GLN A 365 -6.19 -3.15 -5.58
C GLN A 365 -7.04 -2.99 -6.86
N MET A 366 -7.60 -4.08 -7.38
CA MET A 366 -8.52 -4.01 -8.53
C MET A 366 -9.85 -3.34 -8.16
N ALA A 367 -10.37 -3.56 -6.96
CA ALA A 367 -11.54 -2.84 -6.44
C ALA A 367 -11.26 -1.34 -6.27
N GLU A 368 -10.07 -0.98 -5.79
CA GLU A 368 -9.56 0.40 -5.68
C GLU A 368 -9.54 1.11 -7.04
N MET A 369 -8.94 0.48 -8.06
CA MET A 369 -8.96 1.01 -9.42
C MET A 369 -10.39 1.13 -9.97
N GLY A 370 -11.24 0.15 -9.66
CA GLY A 370 -12.67 0.18 -9.99
C GLY A 370 -13.39 1.37 -9.34
N LEU A 371 -13.03 1.74 -8.11
CA LEU A 371 -13.62 2.89 -7.44
C LEU A 371 -13.18 4.21 -8.08
N ILE A 372 -11.92 4.34 -8.49
CA ILE A 372 -11.45 5.50 -9.29
C ILE A 372 -12.23 5.60 -10.60
N LEU A 373 -12.43 4.48 -11.32
CA LEU A 373 -13.23 4.43 -12.55
C LEU A 373 -14.71 4.75 -12.31
N SER A 374 -15.27 4.37 -11.16
CA SER A 374 -16.63 4.74 -10.76
C SER A 374 -16.78 6.25 -10.62
N ILE A 375 -15.78 6.91 -10.04
CA ILE A 375 -15.78 8.37 -9.86
C ILE A 375 -15.57 9.06 -11.20
N SER A 376 -14.61 8.59 -12.02
CA SER A 376 -14.36 9.16 -13.34
C SER A 376 -15.60 9.10 -14.23
N ARG A 377 -16.37 8.01 -14.22
CA ARG A 377 -17.63 7.92 -14.98
C ARG A 377 -18.63 9.04 -14.67
N GLN A 378 -18.64 9.56 -13.45
CA GLN A 378 -19.56 10.62 -13.05
C GLN A 378 -18.98 12.03 -13.23
N ASN A 379 -17.74 12.14 -13.73
CA ASN A 379 -17.11 13.41 -14.05
C ASN A 379 -17.60 13.92 -15.40
N PRO A 380 -17.86 15.24 -15.53
CA PRO A 380 -18.32 15.83 -16.78
C PRO A 380 -17.24 15.92 -17.88
N VAL A 381 -15.98 15.64 -17.56
CA VAL A 381 -14.81 15.82 -18.46
C VAL A 381 -14.42 14.52 -19.18
N THR A 382 -15.08 13.40 -18.87
CA THR A 382 -14.79 12.05 -19.39
C THR A 382 -16.05 11.36 -19.86
#